data_AF-A0A2N8P4U1-F1
#
_entry.id   AF-A0A2N8P4U1-F1
#
_cell.length_a   1.000
_cell.length_b   1.000
_cell.length_c   1.000
_cell.angle_alpha   90.00
_cell.angle_beta   90.00
_cell.angle_gamma   90.00
#
_symmetry.space_group_name_H-M   'P 1'
#
loop_
_entity.id
_entity.type
_entity.pdbx_description
1 polymer ?
#
loop_
_entity_poly.entity_id
_entity_poly.type
_entity_poly.pdbx_seq_one_letter_code
_entity_poly.pdbx_strand_id
1 'polypeptide(L)'
;MSGQFGVEPTALTDLAGKFDLQAKDLDGPIRSFAATSAEVGEAFGILGACDGAMEKYLKLLNSTVKALSQLPQVLTSDAERLRINASQYEEADRAAVGHLQSVPRYQGA
;
A
#
# COMPACT_ATOMS: atom_id res chain seq x y z
N MET A 1 1.68 -36.16 -5.78
CA MET A 1 1.95 -34.80 -5.26
C MET A 1 0.66 -34.00 -5.40
N SER A 2 -0.21 -34.04 -4.39
CA SER A 2 -1.41 -33.18 -4.32
C SER A 2 -0.93 -31.79 -3.91
N GLY A 3 -0.64 -30.95 -4.89
CA GLY A 3 -0.26 -29.55 -4.66
C GLY A 3 -1.35 -28.87 -3.86
N GLN A 4 -1.03 -28.46 -2.65
CA GLN A 4 -1.92 -27.62 -1.85
C GLN A 4 -1.94 -26.26 -2.55
N PHE A 5 -2.96 -26.03 -3.38
CA PHE A 5 -3.29 -24.70 -3.92
C PHE A 5 -3.88 -23.83 -2.80
N GLY A 6 -3.14 -23.71 -1.69
CA GLY A 6 -3.45 -22.85 -0.57
C GLY A 6 -2.60 -21.59 -0.65
N VAL A 7 -3.21 -20.43 -0.42
CA VAL A 7 -2.46 -19.20 -0.21
C VAL A 7 -1.87 -19.24 1.19
N GLU A 8 -0.57 -19.03 1.34
CA GLU A 8 0.10 -19.01 2.63
C GLU A 8 -0.20 -17.69 3.38
N PRO A 9 -0.91 -17.71 4.52
CA PRO A 9 -1.29 -16.49 5.24
C PRO A 9 -0.08 -15.67 5.72
N THR A 10 1.01 -16.34 6.08
CA THR A 10 2.27 -15.71 6.47
C THR A 10 2.86 -14.86 5.33
N ALA A 11 2.84 -15.38 4.10
CA ALA A 11 3.36 -14.66 2.94
C ALA A 11 2.54 -13.39 2.63
N LEU A 12 1.21 -13.43 2.83
CA LEU A 12 0.35 -12.25 2.71
C LEU A 12 0.65 -11.21 3.80
N THR A 13 0.86 -11.67 5.04
CA THR A 13 1.18 -10.80 6.17
C THR A 13 2.56 -10.13 6.00
N ASP A 14 3.54 -10.87 5.51
CA ASP A 14 4.87 -10.33 5.17
C ASP A 14 4.80 -9.30 4.05
N LEU A 15 3.99 -9.57 3.02
CA LEU A 15 3.77 -8.61 1.93
C LEU A 15 3.08 -7.34 2.42
N ALA A 16 2.08 -7.46 3.32
CA ALA A 16 1.44 -6.32 3.96
C ALA A 16 2.46 -5.48 4.74
N GLY A 17 3.36 -6.13 5.49
CA GLY A 17 4.44 -5.45 6.21
C GLY A 17 5.37 -4.66 5.27
N LYS A 18 5.70 -5.20 4.09
CA LYS A 18 6.50 -4.49 3.07
C LYS A 18 5.78 -3.25 2.54
N PHE A 19 4.47 -3.33 2.32
CA PHE A 19 3.68 -2.19 1.85
C PHE A 19 3.60 -1.08 2.90
N ASP A 20 3.45 -1.41 4.18
CA ASP A 20 3.49 -0.44 5.27
C ASP A 20 4.84 0.28 5.36
N LEU A 21 5.95 -0.46 5.20
CA LEU A 21 7.29 0.11 5.20
C LEU A 21 7.46 1.07 4.02
N GLN A 22 7.08 0.66 2.81
CA GLN A 22 7.13 1.54 1.64
C GLN A 22 6.24 2.78 1.79
N ALA A 23 5.05 2.65 2.38
CA ALA A 23 4.16 3.78 2.65
C ALA A 23 4.82 4.80 3.60
N LYS A 24 5.47 4.33 4.66
CA LYS A 24 6.22 5.18 5.60
C LYS A 24 7.43 5.83 4.95
N ASP A 25 8.18 5.06 4.15
CA ASP A 25 9.40 5.52 3.50
C ASP A 25 9.14 6.58 2.42
N LEU A 26 7.94 6.62 1.84
CA LEU A 26 7.55 7.63 0.84
C LEU A 26 7.26 9.02 1.43
N ASP A 27 6.91 9.11 2.71
CA ASP A 27 6.48 10.36 3.34
C ASP A 27 7.62 11.40 3.41
N GLY A 28 8.86 10.95 3.66
CA GLY A 28 10.06 11.80 3.65
C GLY A 28 10.38 12.40 2.27
N PRO A 29 10.56 11.58 1.22
CA PRO A 29 10.78 12.04 -0.16
C PRO A 29 9.69 12.97 -0.69
N ILE A 30 8.41 12.72 -0.39
CA ILE A 30 7.30 13.58 -0.82
C ILE A 30 7.41 14.97 -0.18
N ARG A 31 7.69 15.04 1.14
CA ARG A 31 7.94 16.32 1.82
C ARG A 31 9.15 17.05 1.27
N SER A 32 10.25 16.33 1.02
CA SER A 32 11.47 16.91 0.45
C SER A 32 11.22 17.48 -0.94
N PHE A 33 10.47 16.76 -1.78
CA PHE A 33 10.07 17.23 -3.11
C PHE A 33 9.21 18.50 -3.02
N ALA A 34 8.21 18.51 -2.14
CA ALA A 34 7.34 19.67 -1.96
C ALA A 34 8.12 20.91 -1.50
N ALA A 35 9.03 20.76 -0.54
CA ALA A 35 9.87 21.85 -0.04
C ALA A 35 10.80 22.41 -1.13
N THR A 36 11.60 21.55 -1.76
CA THR A 36 12.56 21.96 -2.80
C THR A 36 11.85 22.59 -4.00
N SER A 37 10.68 22.08 -4.36
CA SER A 37 9.92 22.62 -5.49
C SER A 37 9.25 23.95 -5.15
N ALA A 38 8.91 24.22 -3.89
CA ALA A 38 8.38 25.52 -3.48
C ALA A 38 9.44 26.63 -3.63
N GLU A 39 10.71 26.33 -3.33
CA GLU A 39 11.84 27.27 -3.51
C GLU A 39 12.00 27.72 -4.96
N VAL A 40 11.78 26.82 -5.92
CA VAL A 40 11.80 27.15 -7.36
C VAL A 40 10.69 28.14 -7.71
N GLY A 41 9.49 27.97 -7.13
CA GLY A 41 8.41 28.93 -7.28
C GLY A 41 8.83 30.30 -6.75
N GLU A 42 9.34 30.36 -5.52
CA GLU A 42 9.82 31.61 -4.92
C GLU A 42 10.85 32.33 -5.79
N ALA A 43 11.80 31.59 -6.40
CA ALA A 43 12.75 32.15 -7.35
C ALA A 43 12.08 32.79 -8.59
N PHE A 44 11.03 32.18 -9.14
CA PHE A 44 10.23 32.79 -10.23
C PHE A 44 9.50 34.06 -9.79
N GLY A 45 9.03 34.12 -8.53
CA GLY A 45 8.41 35.31 -7.96
C GLY A 45 9.40 36.47 -7.77
N ILE A 46 10.62 36.18 -7.31
CA ILE A 46 11.69 37.17 -7.15
C ILE A 46 12.10 37.77 -8.50
N LEU A 47 12.07 36.98 -9.57
CA LEU A 47 12.45 37.44 -10.92
C LEU A 47 11.38 38.35 -11.58
N GLY A 48 10.20 38.52 -10.97
CA GLY A 48 9.22 39.58 -11.28
C GLY A 48 8.68 39.65 -12.73
N ALA A 49 9.07 38.72 -13.60
CA ALA A 49 8.85 38.81 -15.04
C ALA A 49 7.82 37.80 -15.58
N CYS A 50 7.20 36.99 -14.72
CA CYS A 50 6.46 35.81 -15.18
C CYS A 50 5.34 35.34 -14.24
N ASP A 51 4.45 36.25 -13.80
CA ASP A 51 3.31 35.92 -12.93
C ASP A 51 2.47 34.74 -13.45
N GLY A 52 2.22 34.67 -14.77
CA GLY A 52 1.50 33.54 -15.37
C GLY A 52 2.27 32.21 -15.41
N ALA A 53 3.60 32.23 -15.39
CA ALA A 53 4.41 31.02 -15.31
C ALA A 53 4.50 30.51 -13.86
N MET A 54 4.60 31.44 -12.91
CA MET A 54 4.56 31.16 -11.47
C MET A 54 3.25 30.49 -11.07
N GLU A 55 2.10 31.04 -11.50
CA GLU A 55 0.79 30.45 -11.17
C GLU A 55 0.62 29.03 -11.76
N LYS A 56 1.05 28.83 -13.01
CA LYS A 56 1.04 27.50 -13.65
C LYS A 56 1.97 26.51 -12.94
N TYR A 57 3.14 26.97 -12.52
CA TYR A 57 4.11 26.17 -11.77
C TYR A 57 3.55 25.74 -10.42
N LEU A 58 2.98 26.67 -9.64
CA LEU A 58 2.34 26.37 -8.35
C LEU A 58 1.16 25.40 -8.52
N LYS A 59 0.35 25.57 -9.56
CA LYS A 59 -0.76 24.64 -9.86
C LYS A 59 -0.25 23.23 -10.17
N LEU A 60 0.80 23.11 -11.00
CA LEU A 60 1.44 21.84 -11.30
C LEU A 60 2.03 21.19 -10.04
N LEU A 61 2.74 21.98 -9.24
CA LEU A 61 3.35 21.52 -7.99
C LEU A 61 2.29 20.98 -7.03
N ASN A 62 1.24 21.76 -6.76
CA ASN A 62 0.15 21.34 -5.87
C ASN A 62 -0.55 20.07 -6.37
N SER A 63 -0.80 19.96 -7.68
CA SER A 63 -1.38 18.74 -8.26
C SER A 63 -0.45 17.53 -8.11
N THR A 64 0.85 17.73 -8.27
CA THR A 64 1.86 16.67 -8.18
C THR A 64 2.00 16.18 -6.74
N VAL A 65 2.16 17.11 -5.79
CA VAL A 65 2.22 16.79 -4.35
C VAL A 65 0.96 16.07 -3.91
N LYS A 66 -0.22 16.52 -4.37
CA LYS A 66 -1.49 15.83 -4.10
C LYS A 66 -1.49 14.40 -4.60
N ALA A 67 -1.09 14.17 -5.85
CA ALA A 67 -1.05 12.83 -6.44
C ALA A 67 -0.04 11.92 -5.72
N LEU A 68 1.16 12.42 -5.42
CA LEU A 68 2.17 11.68 -4.68
C LEU A 68 1.69 11.32 -3.26
N SER A 69 0.97 12.23 -2.60
CA SER A 69 0.42 12.00 -1.26
C SER A 69 -0.65 10.91 -1.19
N GLN A 70 -1.20 10.49 -2.33
CA GLN A 70 -2.15 9.37 -2.40
C GLN A 70 -1.44 8.00 -2.38
N LEU A 71 -0.16 7.93 -2.79
CA LEU A 71 0.56 6.65 -2.88
C LEU A 71 0.71 5.94 -1.52
N PRO A 72 1.09 6.60 -0.41
CA PRO A 72 1.13 5.96 0.90
C PRO A 72 -0.24 5.41 1.35
N GLN A 73 -1.32 6.10 0.98
CA GLN A 73 -2.68 5.70 1.35
C GLN A 73 -3.10 4.42 0.60
N VAL A 74 -2.77 4.33 -0.68
CA VAL A 74 -3.02 3.12 -1.49
C VAL A 74 -2.24 1.94 -0.94
N LEU A 75 -0.95 2.10 -0.64
CA LEU A 75 -0.12 1.04 -0.06
C LEU A 75 -0.66 0.55 1.30
N THR A 76 -1.08 1.48 2.16
CA THR A 76 -1.68 1.15 3.46
C THR A 76 -3.00 0.39 3.28
N SER A 77 -3.85 0.83 2.36
CA SER A 77 -5.11 0.17 2.01
C SER A 77 -4.88 -1.25 1.48
N ASP A 78 -3.89 -1.44 0.60
CA ASP A 78 -3.55 -2.77 0.08
C ASP A 78 -2.95 -3.67 1.16
N ALA A 79 -2.13 -3.12 2.07
CA ALA A 79 -1.62 -3.86 3.23
C ALA A 79 -2.75 -4.36 4.14
N GLU A 80 -3.77 -3.53 4.39
CA GLU A 80 -4.95 -3.92 5.17
C GLU A 80 -5.73 -5.06 4.48
N ARG A 81 -5.94 -4.96 3.17
CA ARG A 81 -6.61 -6.02 2.38
C ARG A 81 -5.84 -7.34 2.42
N LEU A 82 -4.52 -7.29 2.36
CA LEU A 82 -3.67 -8.48 2.47
C LEU A 82 -3.83 -9.16 3.83
N ARG A 83 -3.91 -8.40 4.93
CA ARG A 83 -4.16 -8.93 6.27
C ARG A 83 -5.55 -9.55 6.40
N ILE A 84 -6.57 -8.90 5.85
CA ILE A 84 -7.94 -9.44 5.81
C ILE A 84 -7.95 -10.78 5.09
N ASN A 85 -7.32 -10.85 3.92
CA ASN A 85 -7.24 -12.09 3.15
C ASN A 85 -6.47 -13.19 3.92
N ALA A 86 -5.36 -12.85 4.59
CA ALA A 86 -4.61 -13.78 5.42
C ALA A 86 -5.50 -14.40 6.52
N SER A 87 -6.25 -13.56 7.25
CA SER A 87 -7.21 -14.03 8.27
C SER A 87 -8.27 -14.96 7.68
N GLN A 88 -8.80 -14.62 6.50
CA GLN A 88 -9.81 -15.44 5.82
C GLN A 88 -9.26 -16.81 5.41
N TYR A 89 -8.02 -16.87 4.93
CA TYR A 89 -7.37 -18.15 4.60
C TYR A 89 -7.12 -18.99 5.86
N GLU A 90 -6.66 -18.40 6.96
CA GLU A 90 -6.48 -19.12 8.24
C GLU A 90 -7.80 -19.68 8.79
N GLU A 91 -8.88 -18.90 8.69
CA GLU A 91 -10.23 -19.34 9.11
C GLU A 91 -10.74 -20.47 8.23
N ALA A 92 -10.57 -20.37 6.91
CA ALA A 92 -10.96 -21.40 5.97
C ALA A 92 -10.20 -22.72 6.20
N ASP A 93 -8.87 -22.64 6.41
CA ASP A 93 -8.05 -23.80 6.72
C ASP A 93 -8.45 -24.46 8.04
N ARG A 94 -8.72 -23.65 9.08
CA ARG A 94 -9.20 -24.16 10.37
C ARG A 94 -10.57 -24.85 10.24
N ALA A 95 -11.48 -24.26 9.46
CA ALA A 95 -12.79 -24.85 9.20
C ALA A 95 -12.67 -26.18 8.43
N ALA A 96 -11.82 -26.24 7.41
CA ALA A 96 -11.57 -27.45 6.64
C ALA A 96 -10.98 -28.58 7.51
N VAL A 97 -9.99 -28.27 8.36
CA VAL A 97 -9.42 -29.23 9.31
C VAL A 97 -10.47 -29.71 10.30
N GLY A 98 -11.29 -28.80 10.86
CA GLY A 98 -12.38 -29.14 11.77
C GLY A 98 -13.40 -30.08 11.12
N HIS A 99 -13.78 -29.82 9.86
CA HIS A 99 -14.66 -30.71 9.10
C HIS A 99 -14.05 -32.11 8.94
N LEU A 100 -12.79 -32.20 8.50
CA LEU A 100 -12.10 -33.49 8.33
C LEU A 100 -12.00 -34.30 9.63
N GLN A 101 -11.82 -33.63 10.77
CA GLN A 101 -11.79 -34.27 12.09
C GLN A 101 -13.18 -34.72 12.57
N SER A 102 -14.24 -34.02 12.18
CA SER A 102 -15.62 -34.33 12.56
C SER A 102 -16.23 -35.51 11.80
N VAL A 103 -15.65 -35.89 10.65
CA VAL A 103 -16.13 -37.03 9.85
C VAL A 103 -15.65 -38.34 10.49
N PRO A 104 -16.55 -39.27 10.85
CA PRO A 104 -16.16 -40.58 11.36
C PRO A 104 -15.30 -41.32 10.35
N ARG A 105 -14.10 -41.76 10.74
CA ARG A 105 -13.28 -42.65 9.91
C ARG A 105 -13.99 -44.00 9.82
N TYR A 106 -14.57 -44.29 8.66
CA TYR A 106 -15.09 -45.62 8.36
C TYR A 106 -13.89 -46.57 8.26
N GLN A 107 -13.61 -47.32 9.33
CA GLN A 107 -12.74 -48.48 9.27
C GLN A 107 -13.58 -49.62 8.69
N GLY A 108 -13.43 -49.85 7.37
CA GLY A 108 -13.95 -51.05 6.74
C GLY A 108 -13.31 -52.28 7.37
N ALA A 109 -14.15 -53.22 7.82
CA ALA A 109 -13.79 -54.53 8.35
C ALA A 109 -13.28 -55.47 7.24
#